data_AF-A0A081L681-F1
#
_entry.id   AF-A0A081L681-F1
#
_cell.length_a   1.000
_cell.length_b   1.000
_cell.length_c   1.000
_cell.angle_alpha   90.00
_cell.angle_beta   90.00
_cell.angle_gamma   90.00
#
_symmetry.space_group_name_H-M   'P 1'
#
loop_
_entity.id
_entity.type
_entity.pdbx_description
1 polymer ?
#
loop_
_entity_poly.entity_id
_entity_poly.type
_entity_poly.pdbx_seq_one_letter_code
_entity_poly.pdbx_strand_id
1 'polypeptide(L)'
;YVKDEREKLFAYSFHTACDSKGFILGSLVTGGNVHDSRMLDSLVSKVTKKVGKPNVVAVDAGYKTPYIAKFLMDQEIRPVMPYTRPRTKAGYLKKNEYVYDAHFDCYICPNGQILSYRTTTREGYKQYASDSEVCKSCSFLDSCTQSQNHTKQIHRHIWQDYLDEADHLRLTQMNKDIYAKRKE
;
A
#
# COMPACT_ATOMS: atom_id res chain seq x y z
N TYR A 1 -14.43 -18.12 -1.33
CA TYR A 1 -14.08 -16.71 -1.04
C TYR A 1 -14.58 -15.86 -2.19
N VAL A 2 -15.20 -14.73 -1.87
CA VAL A 2 -15.98 -13.89 -2.78
C VAL A 2 -15.05 -12.88 -3.43
N LYS A 3 -14.75 -13.05 -4.71
CA LYS A 3 -14.09 -11.99 -5.53
C LYS A 3 -15.13 -11.07 -6.18
N ASP A 4 -16.41 -11.49 -6.19
CA ASP A 4 -17.59 -10.72 -6.61
C ASP A 4 -18.85 -11.36 -6.00
N GLU A 5 -19.91 -10.60 -5.69
CA GLU A 5 -21.09 -11.00 -4.86
C GLU A 5 -21.97 -12.16 -5.38
N ARG A 6 -21.51 -12.99 -6.31
CA ARG A 6 -22.27 -14.13 -6.85
C ARG A 6 -21.49 -15.43 -6.66
N GLU A 7 -21.92 -16.19 -5.64
CA GLU A 7 -21.62 -17.61 -5.34
C GLU A 7 -20.36 -17.97 -4.51
N LYS A 8 -20.58 -18.80 -3.47
CA LYS A 8 -19.54 -19.38 -2.61
C LYS A 8 -18.92 -20.60 -3.29
N LEU A 9 -17.87 -20.39 -4.08
CA LEU A 9 -17.12 -21.48 -4.72
C LEU A 9 -15.96 -21.96 -3.83
N PHE A 10 -15.78 -23.28 -3.75
CA PHE A 10 -14.56 -23.92 -3.25
C PHE A 10 -13.46 -23.75 -4.29
N ALA A 11 -12.47 -22.91 -3.98
CA ALA A 11 -11.38 -22.59 -4.89
C ALA A 11 -10.04 -22.61 -4.14
N TYR A 12 -8.98 -22.88 -4.89
CA TYR A 12 -7.59 -22.77 -4.43
C TYR A 12 -6.92 -21.60 -5.14
N SER A 13 -6.10 -20.86 -4.41
CA SER A 13 -5.25 -19.81 -4.96
C SER A 13 -3.84 -20.34 -5.15
N PHE A 14 -3.28 -20.13 -6.33
CA PHE A 14 -1.87 -20.41 -6.61
C PHE A 14 -1.06 -19.13 -6.48
N HIS A 15 -0.05 -19.15 -5.61
CA HIS A 15 0.92 -18.07 -5.46
C HIS A 15 2.24 -18.56 -6.05
N THR A 16 2.63 -18.03 -7.20
CA THR A 16 3.78 -18.52 -7.97
C THR A 16 4.82 -17.43 -8.11
N ALA A 17 6.08 -17.80 -7.93
CA ALA A 17 7.25 -16.96 -8.16
C ALA A 17 7.99 -17.48 -9.39
N CYS A 18 8.18 -16.60 -10.36
CA CYS A 18 8.87 -16.89 -11.61
C CYS A 18 10.15 -16.06 -11.74
N ASP A 19 11.13 -16.55 -12.48
CA ASP A 19 12.27 -15.76 -12.90
C ASP A 19 11.90 -14.80 -14.06
N SER A 20 12.87 -14.01 -14.53
CA SER A 20 12.67 -13.07 -15.64
C SER A 20 12.44 -13.72 -17.00
N LYS A 21 12.58 -15.05 -17.11
CA LYS A 21 12.37 -15.82 -18.35
C LYS A 21 11.11 -16.69 -18.28
N GLY A 22 10.31 -16.57 -17.22
CA GLY A 22 9.07 -17.31 -17.02
C GLY A 22 9.24 -18.70 -16.38
N PHE A 23 10.44 -19.07 -15.93
CA PHE A 23 10.62 -20.33 -15.19
C PHE A 23 10.04 -20.21 -13.78
N ILE A 24 9.19 -21.18 -13.41
CA ILE A 24 8.62 -21.25 -12.07
C ILE A 24 9.69 -21.72 -11.08
N LEU A 25 10.07 -20.86 -10.16
CA LEU A 25 11.07 -21.14 -9.11
C LEU A 25 10.42 -21.68 -7.83
N GLY A 26 9.14 -21.33 -7.61
CA GLY A 26 8.38 -21.79 -6.47
C GLY A 26 6.89 -21.50 -6.62
N SER A 27 6.09 -22.36 -5.99
CA SER A 27 4.65 -22.13 -5.85
C SER A 27 4.19 -22.54 -4.45
N LEU A 28 3.12 -21.90 -4.00
CA LEU A 28 2.34 -22.21 -2.81
C LEU A 28 0.87 -22.25 -3.19
N VAL A 29 0.16 -23.27 -2.72
CA VAL A 29 -1.28 -23.42 -2.93
C VAL A 29 -1.96 -23.18 -1.60
N THR A 30 -2.93 -22.28 -1.59
CA THR A 30 -3.74 -22.01 -0.40
C THR A 30 -5.22 -22.13 -0.73
N GLY A 31 -6.06 -22.29 0.30
CA GLY A 31 -7.49 -22.12 0.12
C GLY A 31 -7.79 -20.68 -0.30
N GLY A 32 -8.74 -20.48 -1.19
CA GLY A 32 -9.03 -19.15 -1.74
C GLY A 32 -9.47 -18.10 -0.70
N ASN A 33 -9.74 -18.51 0.56
CA ASN A 33 -10.02 -17.60 1.68
C ASN A 33 -8.78 -16.98 2.32
N VAL A 34 -7.58 -17.43 1.97
CA VAL A 34 -6.32 -16.85 2.48
C VAL A 34 -5.97 -15.61 1.65
N HIS A 35 -5.70 -14.50 2.33
CA HIS A 35 -5.33 -13.25 1.66
C HIS A 35 -3.91 -13.35 1.09
N ASP A 36 -3.77 -13.04 -0.21
CA ASP A 36 -2.52 -13.15 -0.98
C ASP A 36 -1.31 -12.53 -0.27
N SER A 37 -1.49 -11.37 0.38
CA SER A 37 -0.41 -10.66 1.05
C SER A 37 0.26 -11.44 2.20
N ARG A 38 -0.35 -12.52 2.70
CA ARG A 38 0.20 -13.38 3.76
C ARG A 38 1.12 -14.48 3.25
N MET A 39 1.21 -14.67 1.93
CA MET A 39 1.94 -15.79 1.34
C MET A 39 3.25 -15.38 0.69
N LEU A 40 3.46 -14.08 0.46
CA LEU A 40 4.61 -13.59 -0.29
C LEU A 40 5.93 -13.76 0.47
N ASP A 41 5.95 -13.50 1.77
CA ASP A 41 7.12 -13.69 2.62
C ASP A 41 7.59 -15.16 2.61
N SER A 42 6.64 -16.08 2.73
CA SER A 42 6.87 -17.53 2.69
C SER A 42 7.37 -17.98 1.32
N LEU A 43 6.77 -17.46 0.24
CA LEU A 43 7.15 -17.78 -1.13
C LEU A 43 8.56 -17.26 -1.45
N VAL A 44 8.84 -15.99 -1.15
CA VAL A 44 10.17 -15.38 -1.35
C VAL A 44 11.21 -16.12 -0.53
N SER A 45 10.94 -16.43 0.74
CA SER A 45 11.88 -17.19 1.59
C SER A 45 12.17 -18.58 1.02
N LYS A 46 11.16 -19.27 0.49
CA LYS A 46 11.31 -20.59 -0.14
C LYS A 46 12.16 -20.53 -1.42
N VAL A 47 11.95 -19.52 -2.26
CA VAL A 47 12.73 -19.29 -3.48
C VAL A 47 14.17 -18.92 -3.10
N THR A 48 14.35 -17.97 -2.19
CA THR A 48 15.67 -17.52 -1.72
C THR A 48 16.52 -18.68 -1.18
N LYS A 49 15.93 -19.62 -0.44
CA LYS A 49 16.63 -20.82 0.04
C LYS A 49 17.08 -21.78 -1.07
N LYS A 50 16.35 -21.81 -2.19
CA LYS A 50 16.61 -22.76 -3.29
C LYS A 50 17.57 -22.21 -4.33
N VAL A 51 17.41 -20.93 -4.69
CA VAL A 51 18.11 -20.32 -5.84
C VAL A 51 18.94 -19.09 -5.46
N GLY A 52 18.92 -18.69 -4.18
CA GLY A 52 19.59 -17.49 -3.70
C GLY A 52 18.68 -16.25 -3.65
N LYS A 53 19.16 -15.22 -2.95
CA LYS A 53 18.44 -13.96 -2.72
C LYS A 53 18.28 -13.19 -4.05
N PRO A 54 17.05 -12.82 -4.45
CA PRO A 54 16.86 -11.99 -5.63
C PRO A 54 17.20 -10.52 -5.34
N ASN A 55 17.71 -9.80 -6.34
CA ASN A 55 17.94 -8.36 -6.23
C ASN A 55 16.64 -7.54 -6.34
N VAL A 56 15.65 -8.08 -7.06
CA VAL A 56 14.40 -7.38 -7.37
C VAL A 56 13.24 -8.37 -7.28
N VAL A 57 12.12 -7.94 -6.71
CA VAL A 57 10.86 -8.70 -6.71
C VAL A 57 9.75 -7.81 -7.25
N ALA A 58 9.16 -8.22 -8.38
CA ALA A 58 7.98 -7.61 -8.95
C ALA A 58 6.71 -8.30 -8.45
N VAL A 59 5.72 -7.51 -8.03
CA VAL A 59 4.50 -8.03 -7.42
C VAL A 59 3.24 -7.47 -8.08
N ASP A 60 2.15 -8.22 -7.99
CA ASP A 60 0.84 -7.77 -8.47
C ASP A 60 0.19 -6.76 -7.52
N ALA A 61 -0.88 -6.10 -7.98
CA ALA A 61 -1.61 -5.11 -7.18
C ALA A 61 -2.19 -5.67 -5.87
N GLY A 62 -2.52 -6.97 -5.83
CA GLY A 62 -2.99 -7.63 -4.60
C GLY A 62 -1.93 -7.73 -3.49
N TYR A 63 -0.64 -7.63 -3.84
CA TYR A 63 0.48 -7.73 -2.91
C TYR A 63 1.04 -6.36 -2.48
N LYS A 64 0.53 -5.24 -3.03
CA LYS A 64 0.99 -3.91 -2.65
C LYS A 64 0.46 -3.53 -1.27
N THR A 65 1.24 -3.82 -0.24
CA THR A 65 0.92 -3.54 1.16
C THR A 65 2.13 -2.97 1.90
N PRO A 66 1.93 -2.20 3.01
CA PRO A 66 3.04 -1.68 3.83
C PRO A 66 3.96 -2.79 4.33
N TYR A 67 3.37 -3.91 4.76
CA TYR A 67 4.13 -5.07 5.25
C TYR A 67 5.04 -5.66 4.18
N ILE A 68 4.55 -5.89 2.96
CA ILE A 68 5.35 -6.48 1.89
C ILE A 68 6.46 -5.53 1.44
N ALA A 69 6.19 -4.23 1.35
CA ALA A 69 7.21 -3.24 1.01
C ALA A 69 8.34 -3.26 2.05
N LYS A 70 7.99 -3.24 3.34
CA LYS A 70 8.94 -3.37 4.44
C LYS A 70 9.72 -4.68 4.37
N PHE A 71 9.03 -5.81 4.23
CA PHE A 71 9.67 -7.13 4.18
C PHE A 71 10.73 -7.22 3.07
N LEU A 72 10.42 -6.74 1.87
CA LEU A 72 11.37 -6.76 0.76
C LEU A 72 12.56 -5.82 1.02
N MET A 73 12.29 -4.59 1.45
CA MET A 73 13.35 -3.60 1.70
C MET A 73 14.25 -3.96 2.88
N ASP A 74 13.72 -4.55 3.96
CA ASP A 74 14.50 -5.07 5.10
C ASP A 74 15.48 -6.16 4.66
N GLN A 75 15.10 -6.92 3.63
CA GLN A 75 15.96 -7.92 3.00
C GLN A 75 16.84 -7.31 1.92
N GLU A 76 16.90 -5.99 1.75
CA GLU A 76 17.59 -5.27 0.66
C GLU A 76 17.18 -5.74 -0.73
N ILE A 77 15.94 -6.21 -0.87
CA ILE A 77 15.34 -6.60 -2.14
C ILE A 77 14.54 -5.40 -2.65
N ARG A 78 14.86 -4.93 -3.86
CA ARG A 78 14.16 -3.80 -4.46
C ARG A 78 12.72 -4.19 -4.83
N PRO A 79 11.68 -3.55 -4.26
CA PRO A 79 10.30 -3.86 -4.62
C PRO A 79 9.92 -3.15 -5.93
N VAL A 80 9.27 -3.88 -6.82
CA VAL A 80 8.66 -3.34 -8.04
C VAL A 80 7.14 -3.52 -7.93
N MET A 81 6.47 -2.47 -7.47
CA MET A 81 5.04 -2.47 -7.18
C MET A 81 4.24 -1.62 -8.20
N PRO A 82 2.99 -2.00 -8.51
CA PRO A 82 2.15 -1.23 -9.43
C PRO A 82 1.76 0.15 -8.90
N TYR A 83 1.24 0.99 -9.80
CA TYR A 83 0.47 2.15 -9.39
C TYR A 83 -0.88 1.72 -8.81
N THR A 84 -1.29 2.36 -7.71
CA THR A 84 -2.64 2.22 -7.16
C THR A 84 -3.36 3.53 -7.34
N ARG A 85 -4.50 3.51 -8.05
CA ARG A 85 -5.33 4.70 -8.19
C ARG A 85 -5.88 5.12 -6.82
N PRO A 86 -5.81 6.41 -6.45
CA PRO A 86 -6.49 6.92 -5.27
C PRO A 86 -7.97 6.54 -5.29
N ARG A 87 -8.50 6.07 -4.16
CA ARG A 87 -9.91 5.67 -4.00
C ARG A 87 -10.82 6.80 -3.50
N THR A 88 -10.29 8.01 -3.36
CA THR A 88 -11.07 9.16 -2.92
C THR A 88 -12.17 9.49 -3.94
N LYS A 89 -13.38 9.77 -3.45
CA LYS A 89 -14.53 10.17 -4.26
C LYS A 89 -14.20 11.42 -5.10
N ALA A 90 -14.71 11.47 -6.33
CA ALA A 90 -14.57 12.66 -7.18
C ALA A 90 -15.14 13.91 -6.49
N GLY A 91 -14.45 15.05 -6.64
CA GLY A 91 -14.81 16.31 -5.98
C GLY A 91 -14.29 16.46 -4.55
N TYR A 92 -13.65 15.42 -3.99
CA TYR A 92 -13.05 15.48 -2.65
C TYR A 92 -11.52 15.57 -2.72
N LEU A 93 -10.94 16.26 -1.73
CA LEU A 93 -9.50 16.34 -1.50
C LEU A 93 -8.91 14.94 -1.27
N LYS A 94 -7.97 14.58 -2.13
CA LYS A 94 -7.27 13.31 -2.14
C LYS A 94 -6.16 13.28 -1.08
N LYS A 95 -5.76 12.08 -0.66
CA LYS A 95 -4.72 11.90 0.36
C LYS A 95 -3.38 12.55 -0.04
N ASN A 96 -3.03 12.54 -1.33
CA ASN A 96 -1.79 13.14 -1.82
C ASN A 96 -1.77 14.67 -1.81
N GLU A 97 -2.91 15.32 -1.55
CA GLU A 97 -3.00 16.77 -1.35
C GLU A 97 -2.69 17.16 0.11
N TYR A 98 -2.59 16.17 1.02
CA TYR A 98 -2.15 16.38 2.39
C TYR A 98 -0.68 15.99 2.50
N VAL A 99 0.15 16.94 2.92
CA VAL A 99 1.59 16.73 3.04
C VAL A 99 1.88 16.17 4.43
N TYR A 100 2.65 15.09 4.50
CA TYR A 100 3.12 14.56 5.78
C TYR A 100 4.44 15.23 6.14
N ASP A 101 4.50 15.83 7.33
CA ASP A 101 5.72 16.36 7.90
C ASP A 101 6.30 15.33 8.89
N ALA A 102 7.43 14.73 8.51
CA ALA A 102 8.08 13.71 9.32
C ALA A 102 8.81 14.30 10.54
N HIS A 103 9.20 15.58 10.52
CA HIS A 103 9.90 16.23 11.62
C HIS A 103 8.93 16.51 12.78
N PHE A 104 7.72 16.98 12.47
CA PHE A 104 6.70 17.30 13.47
C PHE A 104 5.67 16.18 13.70
N ASP A 105 5.78 15.03 13.00
CA ASP A 105 4.81 13.93 12.99
C ASP A 105 3.37 14.44 12.85
N CYS A 106 3.12 15.19 11.77
CA CYS A 106 1.81 15.77 11.50
C CYS A 106 1.48 15.79 10.00
N TYR A 107 0.22 16.03 9.68
CA TYR A 107 -0.21 16.27 8.30
C TYR A 107 -0.59 17.74 8.12
N ILE A 108 -0.25 18.32 6.98
CA ILE A 108 -0.61 19.68 6.60
C ILE A 108 -1.64 19.59 5.48
N CYS A 109 -2.80 20.24 5.66
CA CYS A 109 -3.85 20.27 4.65
C CYS A 109 -3.58 21.33 3.56
N PRO A 110 -4.30 21.29 2.43
CA PRO A 110 -4.17 22.30 1.36
C PRO A 110 -4.40 23.75 1.81
N ASN A 111 -5.17 23.95 2.89
CA ASN A 111 -5.41 25.27 3.49
C ASN A 111 -4.39 25.64 4.58
N GLY A 112 -3.28 24.92 4.67
CA GLY A 112 -2.19 25.16 5.63
C GLY A 112 -2.48 24.76 7.07
N GLN A 113 -3.61 24.12 7.36
CA GLN A 113 -3.96 23.68 8.73
C GLN A 113 -3.28 22.36 9.10
N ILE A 114 -2.84 22.27 10.34
CA ILE A 114 -2.18 21.09 10.89
C ILE A 114 -3.22 20.05 11.35
N LEU A 115 -2.98 18.80 11.00
CA LEU A 115 -3.64 17.62 11.51
C LEU A 115 -2.65 16.91 12.44
N SER A 116 -2.87 17.06 13.74
CA SER A 116 -1.99 16.51 14.77
C SER A 116 -2.23 15.02 14.97
N TYR A 117 -1.18 14.30 15.35
CA TYR A 117 -1.28 12.91 15.78
C TYR A 117 -2.23 12.76 16.98
N ARG A 118 -3.09 11.76 16.96
CA ARG A 118 -4.02 11.42 18.05
C ARG A 118 -3.66 10.10 18.72
N THR A 119 -3.60 9.02 17.95
CA THR A 119 -3.40 7.67 18.49
C THR A 119 -2.93 6.71 17.41
N THR A 120 -2.48 5.53 17.81
CA THR A 120 -2.12 4.44 16.92
C THR A 120 -3.02 3.24 17.22
N THR A 121 -3.66 2.69 16.19
CA THR A 121 -4.49 1.49 16.33
C THR A 121 -3.64 0.24 16.53
N ARG A 122 -4.25 -0.86 17.02
CA ARG A 122 -3.55 -2.15 17.20
C ARG A 122 -3.02 -2.71 15.88
N GLU A 123 -3.65 -2.38 14.77
CA GLU A 123 -3.28 -2.76 13.42
C GLU A 123 -2.14 -1.88 12.85
N GLY A 124 -1.59 -0.95 13.64
CA GLY A 124 -0.45 -0.13 13.25
C GLY A 124 -0.80 1.11 12.42
N TYR A 125 -2.03 1.62 12.51
CA TYR A 125 -2.40 2.88 11.86
C TYR A 125 -2.32 4.05 12.83
N LYS A 126 -1.42 4.99 12.57
CA LYS A 126 -1.40 6.32 13.18
C LYS A 126 -2.59 7.14 12.64
N GLN A 127 -3.35 7.73 13.54
CA GLN A 127 -4.48 8.60 13.24
C GLN A 127 -4.10 10.06 13.47
N TYR A 128 -4.39 10.90 12.49
CA TYR A 128 -4.18 12.34 12.54
C TYR A 128 -5.52 13.04 12.33
N ALA A 129 -5.75 14.13 13.03
CA ALA A 129 -7.03 14.83 12.94
C ALA A 129 -6.87 16.35 12.96
N SER A 130 -7.73 17.02 12.22
CA SER A 130 -7.84 18.48 12.24
C SER A 130 -8.56 18.99 13.48
N ASP A 131 -8.43 20.28 13.74
CA ASP A 131 -9.27 21.01 14.70
C ASP A 131 -10.65 21.28 14.10
N SER A 132 -11.71 20.89 14.81
CA SER A 132 -13.10 21.10 14.38
C SER A 132 -13.49 22.57 14.36
N GLU A 133 -13.01 23.37 15.32
CA GLU A 133 -13.41 24.79 15.43
C GLU A 133 -12.86 25.61 14.27
N VAL A 134 -11.65 25.29 13.82
CA VAL A 134 -11.05 25.92 12.64
C VAL A 134 -11.70 25.41 11.35
N CYS A 135 -12.02 24.11 11.29
CA CYS A 135 -12.55 23.52 10.05
C CYS A 135 -14.02 23.88 9.76
N LYS A 136 -14.82 24.22 10.79
CA LYS A 136 -16.21 24.66 10.63
C LYS A 136 -16.38 25.87 9.70
N SER A 137 -15.41 26.79 9.70
CA SER A 137 -15.42 28.00 8.86
C SER A 137 -14.53 27.89 7.62
N CYS A 138 -14.01 26.70 7.32
CA CYS A 138 -13.09 26.48 6.21
C CYS A 138 -13.81 26.48 4.85
N SER A 139 -13.30 27.25 3.89
CA SER A 139 -13.81 27.32 2.51
C SER A 139 -13.79 25.98 1.78
N PHE A 140 -12.89 25.07 2.15
CA PHE A 140 -12.74 23.77 1.53
C PHE A 140 -13.60 22.66 2.18
N LEU A 141 -14.39 22.98 3.21
CA LEU A 141 -15.08 21.99 4.05
C LEU A 141 -15.87 20.96 3.24
N ASP A 142 -16.70 21.41 2.29
CA ASP A 142 -17.54 20.55 1.44
C ASP A 142 -16.76 19.54 0.61
N SER A 143 -15.55 19.93 0.18
CA SER A 143 -14.61 19.09 -0.57
C SER A 143 -13.65 18.31 0.34
N CYS A 144 -13.57 18.62 1.63
CA CYS A 144 -12.56 18.09 2.54
C CYS A 144 -13.07 16.88 3.35
N THR A 145 -14.22 17.03 4.01
CA THR A 145 -14.77 16.01 4.93
C THR A 145 -16.30 16.09 4.97
N GLN A 146 -16.96 14.94 5.12
CA GLN A 146 -18.40 14.84 5.37
C GLN A 146 -18.70 14.55 6.85
N SER A 147 -17.70 14.67 7.74
CA SER A 147 -17.88 14.46 9.17
C SER A 147 -18.83 15.49 9.76
N GLN A 148 -19.82 15.04 10.54
CA GLN A 148 -20.74 15.92 11.27
C GLN A 148 -20.01 16.86 12.23
N ASN A 149 -18.86 16.44 12.77
CA ASN A 149 -18.05 17.25 13.67
C ASN A 149 -17.00 18.09 12.90
N HIS A 150 -17.16 18.23 11.58
CA HIS A 150 -16.27 18.99 10.69
C HIS A 150 -14.78 18.64 10.84
N THR A 151 -14.49 17.42 11.29
CA THR A 151 -13.13 16.95 11.54
C THR A 151 -12.65 16.13 10.36
N LYS A 152 -11.49 16.46 9.81
CA LYS A 152 -10.78 15.61 8.85
C LYS A 152 -9.92 14.62 9.62
N GLN A 153 -10.00 13.34 9.27
CA GLN A 153 -9.12 12.30 9.79
C GLN A 153 -8.28 11.70 8.66
N ILE A 154 -6.99 11.45 8.93
CA ILE A 154 -6.05 10.78 8.04
C ILE A 154 -5.42 9.62 8.79
N HIS A 155 -5.38 8.45 8.15
CA HIS A 155 -4.72 7.27 8.68
C HIS A 155 -3.43 7.01 7.88
N ARG A 156 -2.32 6.85 8.60
CA ARG A 156 -1.00 6.49 8.06
C ARG A 156 -0.52 5.22 8.74
N HIS A 157 -0.18 4.18 7.96
CA HIS A 157 0.41 2.98 8.55
C HIS A 157 1.81 3.31 9.08
N ILE A 158 2.26 2.66 10.15
CA ILE A 158 3.64 2.81 10.69
C ILE A 158 4.74 2.45 9.70
N TRP A 159 4.40 1.71 8.64
CA TRP A 159 5.30 1.31 7.55
C TRP A 159 4.94 1.99 6.22
N GLN A 160 4.20 3.10 6.27
CA GLN A 160 3.81 3.84 5.07
C GLN A 160 5.04 4.35 4.32
N ASP A 161 6.13 4.69 5.01
CA ASP A 161 7.37 5.18 4.38
C ASP A 161 7.92 4.18 3.36
N TYR A 162 7.84 2.87 3.64
CA TYR A 162 8.25 1.82 2.70
C TYR A 162 7.38 1.76 1.44
N LEU A 163 6.08 2.05 1.57
CA LEU A 163 5.20 2.15 0.40
C LEU A 163 5.46 3.43 -0.39
N ASP A 164 5.68 4.53 0.30
CA ASP A 164 5.96 5.82 -0.33
C ASP A 164 7.26 5.71 -1.15
N GLU A 165 8.30 5.07 -0.57
CA GLU A 165 9.53 4.73 -1.30
C GLU A 165 9.26 3.80 -2.48
N ALA A 166 8.47 2.73 -2.33
CA ALA A 166 8.12 1.87 -3.45
C ALA A 166 7.38 2.63 -4.58
N ASP A 167 6.56 3.62 -4.25
CA ASP A 167 5.89 4.50 -5.21
C ASP A 167 6.86 5.48 -5.88
N HIS A 168 7.88 5.97 -5.18
CA HIS A 168 9.00 6.72 -5.78
C HIS A 168 9.80 5.85 -6.75
N LEU A 169 10.21 4.65 -6.32
CA LEU A 169 10.97 3.70 -7.14
C LEU A 169 10.22 3.32 -8.42
N ARG A 170 8.89 3.22 -8.39
CA ARG A 170 8.05 2.95 -9.57
C ARG A 170 8.25 3.95 -10.72
N LEU A 171 8.65 5.19 -10.43
CA LEU A 171 8.89 6.20 -11.46
C LEU A 171 10.22 6.02 -12.19
N THR A 172 11.16 5.25 -11.61
CA THR A 172 12.46 4.95 -12.23
C THR A 172 12.32 4.09 -13.47
N GLN A 173 13.22 4.27 -14.44
CA GLN A 173 13.21 3.50 -15.69
C GLN A 173 13.35 1.99 -15.43
N MET A 174 14.26 1.62 -14.53
CA MET A 174 14.47 0.23 -14.11
C MET A 174 13.16 -0.44 -13.63
N ASN A 175 12.39 0.22 -12.76
CA ASN A 175 11.13 -0.36 -12.28
C ASN A 175 10.08 -0.46 -13.40
N LYS A 176 10.02 0.52 -14.30
CA LYS A 176 9.09 0.48 -15.45
C LYS A 176 9.42 -0.70 -16.36
N ASP A 177 10.68 -0.89 -16.70
CA ASP A 177 11.15 -1.97 -17.58
C ASP A 177 10.89 -3.34 -16.97
N ILE A 178 11.24 -3.52 -15.69
CA ILE A 178 11.01 -4.79 -14.97
C ILE A 178 9.52 -5.08 -14.85
N TYR A 179 8.70 -4.08 -14.55
CA TYR A 179 7.26 -4.26 -14.39
C TYR A 179 6.56 -4.58 -15.72
N ALA A 180 7.08 -4.07 -16.85
CA ALA A 180 6.55 -4.34 -18.18
C ALA A 180 6.69 -5.82 -18.58
N LYS A 181 7.79 -6.47 -18.19
CA LYS A 181 8.08 -7.89 -18.47
C LYS A 181 7.08 -8.88 -17.85
N ARG A 182 6.25 -8.46 -16.88
CA ARG A 182 5.16 -9.34 -16.37
C ARG A 182 4.06 -9.61 -17.38
N LYS A 183 4.00 -8.86 -18.50
CA LYS A 183 3.03 -9.08 -19.58
C LYS A 183 3.52 -10.07 -20.64
N GLU A 184 4.81 -10.42 -20.60
CA GLU A 184 5.46 -11.38 -21.50
C GLU A 184 5.28 -12.80 -20.95
#